data_AF-A0A2T1EBS0-F1
#
_entry.id   AF-A0A2T1EBS0-F1
#
_cell.length_a   1.000
_cell.length_b   1.000
_cell.length_c   1.000
_cell.angle_alpha   90.00
_cell.angle_beta   90.00
_cell.angle_gamma   90.00
#
_symmetry.space_group_name_H-M   'P 1'
#
loop_
_entity.id
_entity.type
_entity.pdbx_description
1 polymer ?
#
loop_
_entity_poly.entity_id
_entity_poly.type
_entity_poly.pdbx_seq_one_letter_code
_entity_poly.pdbx_strand_id
1 'polypeptide(L)' 'MQPTTLKLKPTTFRPGRVVATVLAMLLLAAAMSWFYHPIMVKLHGGVWCMRAYPAGHQEFLYGGACNR' A
#
# COMPACT_ATOMS: atom_id res chain seq x y z
N MET A 1 49.22 -12.53 -23.06
CA MET A 1 47.88 -12.70 -22.46
C MET A 1 47.21 -11.33 -22.42
N GLN A 2 46.17 -11.13 -23.22
CA GLN A 2 45.54 -9.83 -23.45
C GLN A 2 44.36 -9.67 -22.47
N PRO A 3 44.33 -8.63 -21.61
CA PRO A 3 43.24 -8.46 -20.65
C PRO A 3 41.98 -8.05 -21.40
N THR A 4 40.98 -8.93 -21.40
CA THR A 4 39.63 -8.62 -21.88
C THR A 4 39.02 -7.58 -20.96
N THR A 5 39.06 -6.33 -21.40
CA THR A 5 38.36 -5.21 -20.77
C THR A 5 36.86 -5.50 -20.91
N LEU A 6 36.29 -6.11 -19.87
CA LEU A 6 34.85 -6.21 -19.69
C LEU A 6 34.28 -4.79 -19.73
N LYS A 7 33.72 -4.39 -20.88
CA LYS A 7 32.91 -3.19 -21.02
C LYS A 7 31.63 -3.39 -20.21
N LEU A 8 31.72 -3.14 -18.90
CA LEU A 8 30.57 -2.90 -18.06
C LEU A 8 29.85 -1.67 -18.62
N LYS A 9 28.82 -1.93 -19.41
CA LYS A 9 27.90 -0.91 -19.90
C LYS A 9 27.35 -0.19 -18.67
N PRO A 10 27.60 1.12 -18.49
CA PRO A 10 27.10 1.83 -17.34
C PRO A 10 25.58 1.77 -17.43
N THR A 11 24.95 1.00 -16.55
CA THR A 11 23.51 1.05 -16.33
C THR A 11 23.21 2.49 -15.94
N THR A 12 22.78 3.26 -16.92
CA THR A 12 22.39 4.66 -16.77
C THR A 12 21.40 4.70 -15.61
N PHE A 13 21.83 5.27 -14.50
CA PHE A 13 21.00 5.47 -13.32
C PHE A 13 19.90 6.44 -13.76
N ARG A 14 18.78 5.91 -14.24
CA ARG A 14 17.67 6.72 -14.74
C ARG A 14 16.95 7.26 -13.50
N PRO A 15 17.12 8.53 -13.14
CA PRO A 15 16.50 9.07 -11.92
C PRO A 15 14.99 8.86 -11.92
N GLY A 16 14.36 8.86 -13.10
CA GLY A 16 12.94 8.56 -13.26
C GLY A 16 12.53 7.16 -12.80
N ARG A 17 13.40 6.14 -12.88
CA ARG A 17 13.09 4.80 -12.35
C ARG A 17 13.06 4.80 -10.84
N VAL A 18 14.01 5.49 -10.20
CA VAL A 18 14.07 5.59 -8.74
C VAL A 18 12.83 6.30 -8.20
N VAL A 19 12.48 7.44 -8.80
CA VAL A 19 11.26 8.19 -8.44
C VAL A 19 10.00 7.33 -8.64
N ALA A 20 9.89 6.62 -9.77
CA ALA A 20 8.75 5.74 -10.03
C ALA A 20 8.65 4.58 -9.03
N THR A 21 9.78 3.96 -8.65
CA THR A 21 9.79 2.88 -7.65
C THR A 21 9.42 3.36 -6.26
N VAL A 22 9.90 4.54 -5.84
CA VAL A 22 9.53 5.13 -4.54
C VAL A 22 8.05 5.48 -4.52
N LEU A 23 7.55 6.11 -5.59
CA LEU A 23 6.13 6.43 -5.73
C LEU A 23 5.26 5.17 -5.71
N ALA A 24 5.66 4.12 -6.41
CA ALA A 24 4.95 2.84 -6.42
C ALA A 24 4.92 2.19 -5.02
N MET A 25 6.04 2.22 -4.28
CA MET A 25 6.06 1.71 -2.90
C MET A 25 5.14 2.52 -1.98
N LEU A 26 5.11 3.85 -2.11
CA LEU A 26 4.20 4.71 -1.33
C LEU A 26 2.74 4.41 -1.63
N LEU A 27 2.39 4.23 -2.90
CA LEU A 27 1.03 3.86 -3.31
C LEU A 27 0.64 2.47 -2.79
N LEU A 28 1.57 1.51 -2.81
CA LEU A 28 1.34 0.18 -2.27
C LEU A 28 1.13 0.21 -0.75
N ALA A 29 1.93 1.01 -0.02
CA ALA A 29 1.78 1.19 1.42
C ALA A 29 0.45 1.87 1.78
N ALA A 30 0.03 2.88 1.01
CA ALA A 30 -1.26 3.54 1.17
C ALA A 30 -2.44 2.60 0.85
N ALA A 31 -2.32 1.76 -0.17
CA ALA A 31 -3.33 0.75 -0.46
C ALA A 31 -3.42 -0.26 0.68
N MET A 32 -2.28 -0.76 1.16
CA MET A 32 -2.25 -1.69 2.29
C MET A 32 -2.87 -1.11 3.55
N SER A 33 -2.59 0.16 3.90
CA SER A 33 -3.18 0.77 5.09
C SER A 33 -4.71 0.84 5.03
N TRP A 34 -5.30 0.99 3.85
CA TRP A 34 -6.76 0.94 3.67
C TRP A 34 -7.34 -0.47 3.84
N PHE A 35 -6.58 -1.51 3.51
CA PHE A 35 -6.98 -2.90 3.74
C PHE A 35 -6.82 -3.34 5.20
N TYR A 36 -5.92 -2.71 5.97
CA TYR A 36 -5.63 -3.15 7.34
C TYR A 36 -6.23 -2.25 8.43
N HIS A 37 -6.63 -1.01 8.13
CA HIS A 37 -7.32 -0.16 9.10
C HIS A 37 -8.84 -0.25 8.98
N PRO A 38 -9.56 -0.40 10.10
CA PRO A 38 -11.01 -0.31 10.09
C PRO A 38 -11.44 1.10 9.69
N ILE A 39 -12.16 1.22 8.57
CA ILE A 39 -12.69 2.51 8.11
C ILE A 39 -13.92 2.81 8.96
N MET A 40 -13.90 3.90 9.74
CA MET A 40 -15.03 4.37 10.54
C MET A 40 -15.65 5.63 9.90
N VAL A 41 -16.95 5.60 9.64
CA VAL A 41 -17.70 6.72 9.08
C VAL A 41 -18.78 7.13 10.07
N LYS A 42 -18.77 8.39 10.52
CA LYS A 42 -19.83 8.97 11.35
C LYS A 42 -20.89 9.57 10.44
N LEU A 43 -22.10 9.02 10.48
CA LEU A 43 -23.27 9.53 9.76
C LEU A 43 -24.24 10.16 10.78
N HIS A 44 -25.13 11.05 10.32
CA HIS A 44 -26.11 11.74 11.19
C HIS A 44 -27.01 10.78 12.00
N GLY A 45 -27.13 9.50 11.59
CA GLY A 45 -27.90 8.46 12.28
C GLY A 45 -27.08 7.42 13.04
N GLY A 46 -25.75 7.54 13.12
CA GLY A 46 -24.89 6.59 13.85
C GLY A 46 -23.50 6.38 13.26
N VAL A 47 -22.71 5.53 13.91
CA VAL A 47 -21.36 5.15 13.45
C VAL A 47 -21.44 3.88 12.61
N TRP A 48 -20.78 3.89 11.46
CA TRP A 48 -20.58 2.74 10.60
C TRP A 48 -19.10 2.41 10.55
N CYS A 49 -18.76 1.13 10.46
CA CYS A 49 -17.38 0.74 10.25
C CYS A 49 -17.27 -0.49 9.37
N MET A 50 -16.18 -0.53 8.61
CA MET A 50 -15.81 -1.67 7.79
C MET A 50 -14.55 -2.30 8.37
N ARG A 51 -14.64 -3.56 8.80
CA ARG A 51 -13.49 -4.35 9.27
C ARG A 51 -13.08 -5.30 8.15
N ALA A 52 -11.90 -5.08 7.59
CA ALA A 52 -11.29 -6.00 6.64
C ALA A 52 -10.41 -7.00 7.40
N TYR A 53 -10.60 -8.29 7.14
CA TYR A 53 -9.83 -9.36 7.73
C TYR A 53 -8.73 -9.81 6.75
N PRO A 54 -7.57 -10.27 7.25
CA PRO A 54 -6.46 -10.72 6.40
C PRO A 54 -6.81 -11.90 5.48
N ALA A 55 -7.90 -12.62 5.75
CA ALA A 55 -8.44 -13.67 4.88
C ALA A 55 -9.22 -13.13 3.65
N GLY A 56 -9.31 -11.81 3.45
CA GLY A 56 -10.04 -11.19 2.36
C GLY A 56 -11.55 -10.99 2.63
N HIS A 57 -12.03 -11.37 3.82
CA HIS A 57 -13.39 -11.09 4.26
C HIS A 57 -13.54 -9.63 4.68
N GLN A 58 -14.66 -9.01 4.30
CA GLN A 58 -15.05 -7.66 4.76
C GLN A 58 -16.35 -7.73 5.55
N GLU A 59 -16.36 -7.14 6.74
CA GLU A 59 -17.54 -7.09 7.60
C GLU A 59 -17.97 -5.64 7.81
N PHE A 60 -19.27 -5.37 7.59
CA PHE A 60 -19.87 -4.07 7.83
C PHE A 60 -20.60 -4.09 9.17
N LEU A 61 -20.11 -3.28 10.11
CA LEU A 61 -20.58 -3.19 11.48
C LEU A 61 -21.21 -1.81 11.73
N TYR A 62 -22.16 -1.76 12.66
CA TYR A 62 -22.98 -0.58 12.92
C TYR A 62 -23.05 -0.29 14.42
N GLY A 63 -23.03 0.99 14.77
CA GLY A 63 -23.22 1.47 16.14
C GLY A 63 -22.17 0.93 17.12
N GLY A 64 -22.62 0.37 18.24
CA GLY A 64 -21.75 -0.15 19.29
C GLY A 64 -20.90 -1.35 18.89
N ALA A 65 -21.22 -2.02 17.78
CA ALA A 65 -20.42 -3.12 17.24
C ALA A 65 -19.08 -2.63 16.65
N CYS A 66 -18.94 -1.33 16.33
CA CYS A 66 -17.70 -0.77 15.80
C CYS A 66 -16.57 -0.62 16.81
N ASN A 67 -16.90 -0.58 18.10
CA ASN A 67 -15.94 -0.42 19.18
C ASN A 67 -15.52 -1.75 19.82
N ARG A 68 -16.04 -2.89 19.32
CA ARG A 68 -15.72 -4.24 19.79
C ARG A 68 -14.77 -4.94 18.82
#